data_AF-A0A5B6WEU3-F1
#
_entry.id   AF-A0A5B6WEU3-F1
#
_cell.length_a   1.000
_cell.length_b   1.000
_cell.length_c   1.000
_cell.angle_alpha   90.00
_cell.angle_beta   90.00
_cell.angle_gamma   90.00
#
_symmetry.space_group_name_H-M   'P 1'
#
loop_
_entity.id
_entity.type
_entity.pdbx_description
1 polymer ?
#
loop_
_entity_poly.entity_id
_entity_poly.type
_entity_poly.pdbx_seq_one_letter_code
_entity_poly.pdbx_strand_id
1 'polypeptide(L)'
;MRFLSAEGKEVFLKSILQVIPIYAMQCFKLPISLCQELENIMCKFWWCNSKTNKGIHWCKWSDMCIPKAKGRLGFKDLSKFNFALLAKQGWKIITQPNCLFACVIKAKYFPKGKFMSAGLGSYHSYTWRSIWGARQPGLGNYYLKARYYPIVIRRGAAEKYSLNPIGVQ
;
A
#
# COMPACT_ATOMS: atom_id res chain seq x y z
N MET A 1 -10.95 -15.89 -23.09
CA MET A 1 -10.24 -16.29 -21.85
C MET A 1 -10.98 -17.45 -21.21
N ARG A 2 -10.28 -18.54 -20.90
CA ARG A 2 -10.80 -19.66 -20.10
C ARG A 2 -11.27 -19.17 -18.73
N PHE A 3 -12.31 -19.79 -18.17
CA PHE A 3 -12.82 -19.46 -16.84
C PHE A 3 -11.76 -19.73 -15.78
N LEU A 4 -11.43 -18.71 -14.99
CA LEU A 4 -10.65 -18.88 -13.77
C LEU A 4 -11.61 -19.36 -12.67
N SER A 5 -11.19 -20.38 -11.91
CA SER A 5 -11.86 -20.73 -10.65
C SER A 5 -11.84 -19.54 -9.69
N ALA A 6 -12.68 -19.56 -8.65
CA ALA A 6 -12.69 -18.50 -7.63
C ALA A 6 -11.28 -18.30 -7.01
N GLU A 7 -10.58 -19.40 -6.76
CA GLU A 7 -9.19 -19.40 -6.29
C GLU A 7 -8.24 -18.82 -7.35
N GLY A 8 -8.40 -19.17 -8.62
CA GLY A 8 -7.62 -18.61 -9.72
C GLY A 8 -7.81 -17.11 -9.87
N LYS A 9 -9.04 -16.60 -9.71
CA LYS A 9 -9.32 -15.16 -9.66
C LYS A 9 -8.62 -14.50 -8.47
N GLU A 10 -8.62 -15.15 -7.31
CA GLU A 10 -8.01 -14.60 -6.09
C GLU A 10 -6.50 -14.42 -6.28
N VAL A 11 -5.84 -15.46 -6.80
CA VAL A 11 -4.41 -15.45 -7.12
C VAL A 11 -4.12 -14.37 -8.14
N PHE A 12 -4.85 -14.34 -9.26
CA PHE A 12 -4.65 -13.35 -10.33
C PHE A 12 -4.80 -11.91 -9.83
N LEU A 13 -5.82 -11.64 -9.02
CA LEU A 13 -6.08 -10.32 -8.46
C LEU A 13 -4.94 -9.87 -7.55
N LYS A 14 -4.43 -10.77 -6.70
CA LYS A 14 -3.35 -10.46 -5.76
C LYS A 14 -1.97 -10.35 -6.41
N SER A 15 -1.66 -11.23 -7.35
CA SER A 15 -0.33 -11.32 -7.95
C SER A 15 -0.13 -10.34 -9.10
N ILE A 16 -1.19 -10.02 -9.85
CA ILE A 16 -1.11 -9.18 -11.05
C ILE A 16 -1.82 -7.85 -10.81
N LEU A 17 -3.14 -7.86 -10.64
CA LEU A 17 -3.93 -6.61 -10.63
C LEU A 17 -3.53 -5.67 -9.48
N GLN A 18 -3.27 -6.21 -8.29
CA GLN A 18 -2.83 -5.43 -7.14
C GLN A 18 -1.35 -5.02 -7.21
N VAL A 19 -0.54 -5.68 -8.05
CA VAL A 19 0.91 -5.40 -8.15
C VAL A 19 1.20 -4.30 -9.16
N ILE A 20 0.47 -4.24 -10.26
CA ILE A 20 0.60 -3.19 -11.29
C ILE A 20 0.61 -1.77 -10.70
N PRO A 21 -0.36 -1.35 -9.86
CA PRO A 21 -0.37 0.01 -9.33
C PRO A 21 0.71 0.28 -8.28
N ILE A 22 1.36 -0.75 -7.73
CA ILE A 22 2.37 -0.61 -6.66
C ILE A 22 3.53 0.26 -7.12
N TYR A 23 3.97 0.12 -8.37
CA TYR A 23 5.10 0.88 -8.89
C TYR A 23 4.84 2.39 -8.82
N ALA A 24 3.68 2.85 -9.30
CA ALA A 24 3.28 4.25 -9.21
C ALA A 24 3.06 4.68 -7.76
N MET A 25 2.40 3.84 -6.95
CA MET A 25 2.09 4.11 -5.53
C MET A 25 3.33 4.19 -4.63
N GLN A 26 4.48 3.65 -5.04
CA GLN A 26 5.74 3.79 -4.30
C GLN A 26 6.32 5.21 -4.40
N CYS A 27 6.05 5.91 -5.50
CA CYS A 27 6.62 7.21 -5.81
C CYS A 27 5.62 8.35 -5.58
N PHE A 28 4.33 8.09 -5.73
CA PHE A 28 3.31 9.12 -5.81
C PHE A 28 2.10 8.80 -4.93
N LYS A 29 1.52 9.84 -4.31
CA LYS A 29 0.23 9.76 -3.64
C LYS A 29 -0.86 9.87 -4.70
N LEU A 30 -1.54 8.77 -4.98
CA LEU A 30 -2.62 8.74 -5.94
C LEU A 30 -3.86 9.46 -5.38
N PRO A 31 -4.67 10.09 -6.24
CA PRO A 31 -5.99 10.58 -5.87
C PRO A 31 -6.85 9.44 -5.32
N ILE A 32 -7.67 9.73 -4.31
CA ILE A 32 -8.56 8.74 -3.70
C ILE A 32 -9.56 8.20 -4.72
N SER A 33 -10.07 9.06 -5.62
CA SER A 33 -10.95 8.67 -6.72
C SER A 33 -10.32 7.61 -7.63
N LEU A 34 -9.06 7.79 -8.03
CA LEU A 34 -8.34 6.81 -8.86
C LEU A 34 -8.18 5.47 -8.13
N CYS A 35 -7.86 5.50 -6.83
CA CYS A 35 -7.82 4.28 -6.03
C CYS A 35 -9.18 3.56 -6.01
N GLN A 36 -10.28 4.30 -5.84
CA GLN A 36 -11.64 3.75 -5.84
C GLN A 36 -12.05 3.19 -7.22
N GLU A 37 -11.66 3.85 -8.30
CA GLU A 37 -11.88 3.34 -9.67
C GLU A 37 -11.14 2.02 -9.90
N LEU A 38 -9.87 1.93 -9.49
CA LEU A 38 -9.09 0.69 -9.57
C LEU A 38 -9.72 -0.43 -8.72
N GLU A 39 -10.14 -0.12 -7.49
CA GLU A 39 -10.84 -1.06 -6.62
C GLU A 39 -12.17 -1.52 -7.23
N ASN A 40 -12.92 -0.63 -7.88
CA ASN A 40 -14.15 -0.98 -8.59
C ASN A 40 -13.89 -1.91 -9.78
N ILE A 41 -12.80 -1.73 -10.52
CA ILE A 41 -12.40 -2.65 -11.59
C ILE A 41 -12.06 -4.03 -11.01
N MET A 42 -11.31 -4.07 -9.91
CA MET A 42 -10.99 -5.33 -9.21
C MET A 42 -12.24 -6.02 -8.66
N CYS A 43 -13.18 -5.24 -8.12
CA CYS A 43 -14.47 -5.70 -7.61
C CYS A 43 -15.33 -6.31 -8.71
N LYS A 44 -15.43 -5.63 -9.86
CA LYS A 44 -16.11 -6.15 -11.06
C LYS A 44 -15.46 -7.42 -11.57
N PHE A 45 -14.13 -7.48 -11.62
CA PHE A 45 -13.41 -8.70 -12.03
C PHE A 45 -13.70 -9.88 -11.10
N TRP A 46 -13.78 -9.63 -9.79
CA TRP A 46 -14.09 -10.64 -8.78
C TRP A 46 -15.52 -11.18 -8.94
N TRP A 47 -16.53 -10.30 -8.89
CA TRP A 47 -17.95 -10.69 -8.85
C TRP A 47 -18.56 -10.99 -10.22
N CYS A 48 -18.15 -10.31 -11.29
CA CYS A 48 -18.75 -10.49 -12.60
C CYS A 48 -18.09 -11.62 -13.39
N ASN A 49 -18.91 -12.27 -14.20
CA ASN A 49 -18.44 -13.25 -15.18
C ASN A 49 -18.16 -12.56 -16.52
N SER A 50 -17.07 -12.93 -17.19
CA SER A 50 -16.58 -12.27 -18.41
C SER A 50 -17.54 -12.37 -19.61
N LYS A 51 -18.46 -13.35 -19.60
CA LYS A 51 -19.43 -13.53 -20.71
C LYS A 51 -20.67 -12.67 -20.60
N THR A 52 -21.15 -12.44 -19.38
CA THR A 52 -22.45 -11.79 -19.15
C THR A 52 -22.33 -10.41 -18.53
N ASN A 53 -21.14 -10.02 -18.05
CA ASN A 53 -20.91 -8.85 -17.19
C ASN A 53 -21.89 -8.75 -16.00
N LYS A 54 -22.57 -9.86 -15.68
CA LYS A 54 -23.52 -9.99 -14.60
C LYS A 54 -22.84 -10.74 -13.46
N GLY A 55 -23.04 -10.24 -12.25
CA GLY A 55 -22.49 -10.80 -11.02
C GLY A 55 -23.20 -10.17 -9.82
N ILE A 56 -23.49 -10.97 -8.81
CA ILE A 56 -24.07 -10.48 -7.55
C ILE A 56 -22.92 -10.07 -6.63
N HIS A 57 -22.95 -8.84 -6.16
CA HIS A 57 -22.01 -8.34 -5.16
C HIS A 57 -22.46 -8.78 -3.77
N TRP A 58 -21.91 -9.88 -3.27
CA TRP A 58 -22.30 -10.46 -1.98
C TRP A 58 -21.78 -9.68 -0.77
N CYS A 59 -20.71 -8.90 -0.92
CA CYS A 59 -20.19 -8.05 0.14
C CYS A 59 -19.46 -6.82 -0.41
N LYS A 60 -19.23 -5.83 0.47
CA LYS A 60 -18.51 -4.61 0.12
C LYS A 60 -17.03 -4.91 -0.11
N TRP A 61 -16.39 -4.15 -0.99
CA TRP A 61 -14.95 -4.28 -1.25
C TRP A 61 -14.11 -4.10 0.03
N SER A 62 -14.53 -3.19 0.92
CA SER A 62 -13.93 -2.98 2.24
C SER A 62 -13.85 -4.26 3.09
N ASP A 63 -14.87 -5.11 3.01
CA ASP A 63 -14.95 -6.35 3.79
C ASP A 63 -14.01 -7.42 3.20
N MET A 64 -13.80 -7.40 1.88
CA MET A 64 -12.84 -8.28 1.21
C MET A 64 -11.38 -7.88 1.49
N CYS A 65 -11.12 -6.61 1.82
CA CYS A 65 -9.79 -6.13 2.21
C CYS A 65 -9.37 -6.53 3.63
N ILE A 66 -10.29 -7.07 4.43
CA ILE A 66 -9.98 -7.57 5.77
C ILE A 66 -9.07 -8.82 5.65
N PRO A 67 -8.04 -8.98 6.51
CA PRO A 67 -7.10 -10.11 6.43
C PRO A 67 -7.77 -11.49 6.48
N LYS A 68 -7.13 -12.49 5.84
CA LYS A 68 -7.58 -13.91 5.89
C LYS A 68 -7.72 -14.46 7.30
N ALA A 69 -6.86 -14.04 8.23
CA ALA A 69 -6.93 -14.41 9.65
C ALA A 69 -8.26 -14.03 10.33
N LYS A 70 -9.01 -13.07 9.76
CA LYS A 70 -10.34 -12.67 10.23
C LYS A 70 -11.47 -13.23 9.37
N GLY A 71 -11.22 -14.30 8.60
CA GLY A 71 -12.23 -14.99 7.80
C GLY A 71 -12.70 -14.21 6.56
N ARG A 72 -11.79 -13.44 5.94
CA ARG A 72 -12.06 -12.63 4.73
C ARG A 72 -10.97 -12.87 3.68
N LEU A 73 -10.99 -12.18 2.54
CA LEU A 73 -10.08 -12.51 1.41
C LEU A 73 -8.69 -11.90 1.53
N GLY A 74 -8.52 -10.82 2.31
CA GLY A 74 -7.23 -10.15 2.49
C GLY A 74 -6.75 -9.43 1.23
N PHE A 75 -7.65 -8.81 0.47
CA PHE A 75 -7.27 -7.88 -0.58
C PHE A 75 -6.67 -6.58 -0.01
N LYS A 76 -5.98 -5.81 -0.84
CA LYS A 76 -5.38 -4.53 -0.43
C LYS A 76 -6.37 -3.40 -0.69
N ASP A 77 -6.64 -2.62 0.35
CA ASP A 77 -7.19 -1.26 0.22
C ASP A 77 -6.09 -0.38 -0.39
N LEU A 78 -6.28 0.05 -1.62
CA LEU A 78 -5.26 0.71 -2.44
C LEU A 78 -4.89 2.07 -1.88
N SER A 79 -5.86 2.81 -1.31
CA SER A 79 -5.61 4.11 -0.71
C SER A 79 -4.73 4.00 0.53
N LYS A 80 -5.08 3.07 1.43
CA LYS A 80 -4.27 2.77 2.63
C LYS A 80 -2.91 2.20 2.28
N PHE A 81 -2.85 1.33 1.26
CA PHE A 81 -1.61 0.70 0.82
C PHE A 81 -0.66 1.72 0.18
N ASN A 82 -1.16 2.63 -0.64
CA ASN A 82 -0.37 3.73 -1.22
C ASN A 82 0.24 4.61 -0.13
N PHE A 83 -0.56 5.02 0.85
CA PHE A 83 -0.04 5.80 1.98
C PHE A 83 1.05 5.04 2.75
N ALA A 84 0.84 3.74 3.01
CA ALA A 84 1.83 2.90 3.69
C ALA A 84 3.14 2.76 2.90
N LEU A 85 3.08 2.66 1.57
CA LEU A 85 4.27 2.61 0.72
C LEU A 85 5.07 3.92 0.77
N LEU A 86 4.39 5.06 0.75
CA LEU A 86 5.04 6.37 0.86
C LEU A 86 5.67 6.57 2.25
N ALA A 87 4.97 6.16 3.31
CA ALA A 87 5.50 6.17 4.66
C ALA A 87 6.74 5.28 4.79
N LYS A 88 6.75 4.12 4.09
CA LYS A 88 7.93 3.24 4.00
C LYS A 88 9.12 3.94 3.34
N GLN A 89 8.91 4.74 2.29
CA GLN A 89 10.00 5.53 1.69
C GLN A 89 10.52 6.58 2.67
N GLY A 90 9.64 7.27 3.39
CA GLY A 90 10.01 8.18 4.49
C GLY A 90 10.85 7.47 5.56
N TRP A 91 10.44 6.28 5.97
CA TRP A 91 11.17 5.45 6.92
C TRP A 91 12.56 5.02 6.41
N LYS A 92 12.66 4.71 5.11
CA LYS A 92 13.95 4.39 4.47
C LYS A 92 14.92 5.58 4.50
N ILE A 93 14.42 6.80 4.32
CA ILE A 93 15.24 8.03 4.43
C ILE A 93 15.82 8.17 5.85
N ILE A 94 15.04 7.81 6.88
CA ILE A 94 15.48 7.88 8.28
C ILE A 94 16.47 6.77 8.63
N THR A 95 16.18 5.54 8.21
CA THR A 95 16.94 4.34 8.62
C THR A 95 18.16 4.04 7.76
N GLN A 96 18.15 4.45 6.50
CA GLN A 96 19.22 4.20 5.52
C GLN A 96 19.67 5.52 4.87
N PRO A 97 20.27 6.45 5.65
CA PRO A 97 20.61 7.78 5.16
C PRO A 97 21.64 7.78 4.04
N ASN A 98 22.46 6.72 3.94
CA ASN A 98 23.54 6.59 2.95
C ASN A 98 23.09 5.96 1.62
N CYS A 99 21.83 5.52 1.50
CA CYS A 99 21.35 5.01 0.20
C CYS A 99 21.16 6.18 -0.78
N LEU A 100 21.41 5.94 -2.07
CA LEU A 100 21.35 6.97 -3.13
C LEU A 100 20.06 7.81 -3.05
N PHE A 101 18.92 7.14 -2.88
CA PHE A 101 17.63 7.80 -2.73
C PHE A 101 17.59 8.79 -1.55
N ALA A 102 18.06 8.37 -0.36
CA ALA A 102 18.08 9.23 0.81
C ALA A 102 19.08 10.40 0.65
N CYS A 103 20.24 10.15 0.05
CA CYS A 103 21.24 11.18 -0.24
C CYS A 103 20.68 12.26 -1.18
N VAL A 104 20.05 11.87 -2.30
CA VAL A 104 19.46 12.81 -3.27
C VAL A 104 18.33 13.62 -2.64
N ILE A 105 17.44 12.97 -1.88
CA ILE A 105 16.32 13.63 -1.21
C ILE A 105 16.81 14.61 -0.13
N LYS A 106 17.80 14.22 0.67
CA LYS A 106 18.41 15.09 1.68
C LYS A 106 19.08 16.30 1.04
N ALA A 107 19.93 16.09 0.05
CA ALA A 107 20.66 17.16 -0.63
C ALA A 107 19.71 18.19 -1.25
N LYS A 108 18.60 17.73 -1.84
CA LYS A 108 17.63 18.61 -2.50
C LYS A 108 16.68 19.35 -1.55
N TYR A 109 16.14 18.67 -0.54
CA TYR A 109 15.01 19.20 0.24
C TYR A 109 15.34 19.59 1.67
N PHE A 110 16.37 19.02 2.29
CA PHE A 110 16.76 19.34 3.67
C PHE A 110 18.27 19.14 3.90
N PRO A 111 19.15 19.85 3.16
CA PRO A 111 20.59 19.60 3.18
C PRO A 111 21.21 19.74 4.58
N LYS A 112 20.74 20.72 5.36
CA LYS A 112 21.22 21.01 6.73
C LYS A 112 20.30 20.45 7.83
N GLY A 113 19.21 19.76 7.46
CA GLY A 113 18.15 19.38 8.38
C GLY A 113 17.93 17.87 8.54
N LYS A 114 16.89 17.52 9.31
CA LYS A 114 16.38 16.14 9.43
C LYS A 114 15.09 16.00 8.61
N PHE A 115 14.80 14.79 8.16
CA PHE A 115 13.59 14.50 7.37
C PHE A 115 12.29 14.91 8.10
N MET A 116 12.20 14.67 9.43
CA MET A 116 11.02 15.00 10.23
C MET A 116 10.78 16.50 10.42
N SER A 117 11.84 17.32 10.32
CA SER A 117 11.76 18.77 10.45
C SER A 117 11.73 19.50 9.11
N ALA A 118 11.80 18.78 7.98
CA ALA A 118 11.85 19.38 6.65
C ALA A 118 10.53 20.11 6.29
N GLY A 119 10.62 21.32 5.74
CA GLY A 119 9.46 21.98 5.14
C GLY A 119 9.07 21.34 3.81
N LEU A 120 7.84 21.58 3.36
CA LEU A 120 7.46 21.23 1.99
C LEU A 120 8.20 22.11 0.96
N GLY A 121 8.47 23.38 1.32
CA GLY A 121 9.11 24.37 0.46
C GLY A 121 8.17 24.94 -0.61
N SER A 122 8.65 25.86 -1.46
CA SER A 122 7.88 26.44 -2.57
C SER A 122 8.04 25.63 -3.87
N TYR A 123 9.23 25.08 -4.13
CA TYR A 123 9.53 24.26 -5.31
C TYR A 123 9.77 22.80 -4.91
N HIS A 124 8.72 21.99 -4.96
CA HIS A 124 8.78 20.57 -4.62
C HIS A 124 8.32 19.67 -5.75
N SER A 125 9.04 18.57 -5.97
CA SER A 125 8.56 17.53 -6.86
C SER A 125 7.31 16.86 -6.29
N TYR A 126 6.50 16.28 -7.18
CA TYR A 126 5.30 15.54 -6.76
C TYR A 126 5.63 14.36 -5.84
N THR A 127 6.77 13.68 -6.09
CA THR A 127 7.33 12.64 -5.22
C THR A 127 7.63 13.17 -3.82
N TRP A 128 8.28 14.33 -3.69
CA TRP A 128 8.57 14.92 -2.39
C TRP A 128 7.30 15.28 -1.64
N ARG A 129 6.34 15.95 -2.31
CA ARG A 129 5.01 16.25 -1.73
C ARG A 129 4.30 14.99 -1.23
N SER A 130 4.40 13.89 -1.98
CA SER A 130 3.79 12.61 -1.64
C SER A 130 4.42 11.97 -0.40
N ILE A 131 5.75 11.92 -0.34
CA ILE A 131 6.49 11.37 0.81
C ILE A 131 6.33 12.26 2.04
N TRP A 132 6.41 13.58 1.86
CA TRP A 132 6.23 14.56 2.91
C TRP A 132 4.81 14.50 3.50
N GLY A 133 3.79 14.35 2.65
CA GLY A 133 2.40 14.15 3.10
C GLY A 133 2.19 12.85 3.86
N ALA A 134 3.03 11.83 3.64
CA ALA A 134 3.02 10.56 4.36
C ALA A 134 3.86 10.56 5.64
N ARG A 135 4.45 11.71 6.01
CA ARG A 135 5.29 11.89 7.21
C ARG A 135 4.50 11.96 8.54
N GLN A 136 3.17 11.91 8.51
CA GLN A 136 2.37 12.28 9.68
C GLN A 136 2.62 11.37 10.91
N PRO A 137 2.78 11.95 12.12
CA PRO A 137 3.11 11.19 13.34
C PRO A 137 2.01 10.28 13.89
N GLY A 138 0.76 10.42 13.44
CA GLY A 138 -0.42 9.76 14.03
C GLY A 138 -0.70 8.32 13.58
N LEU A 139 0.19 7.69 12.81
CA LEU A 139 -0.08 6.43 12.12
C LEU A 139 0.98 5.36 12.43
N GLY A 140 1.42 5.26 13.69
CA GLY A 140 2.36 4.24 14.18
C GLY A 140 2.03 2.80 13.74
N ASN A 141 0.73 2.49 13.58
CA ASN A 141 0.26 1.20 13.05
C ASN A 141 0.62 0.94 11.57
N TYR A 142 0.82 1.97 10.76
CA TYR A 142 1.20 1.84 9.35
C TYR A 142 2.71 1.72 9.18
N TYR A 143 3.52 2.31 10.07
CA TYR A 143 4.97 2.07 10.11
C TYR A 143 5.30 0.63 10.53
N LEU A 144 4.57 0.08 11.52
CA LEU A 144 4.65 -1.34 11.87
C LEU A 144 4.20 -2.21 10.68
N LYS A 145 3.06 -1.92 10.06
CA LYS A 145 2.63 -2.62 8.83
C LYS A 145 3.64 -2.50 7.69
N ALA A 146 4.30 -1.35 7.50
CA ALA A 146 5.32 -1.15 6.46
C ALA A 146 6.58 -2.01 6.68
N ARG A 147 6.88 -2.39 7.93
CA ARG A 147 7.91 -3.37 8.29
C ARG A 147 7.52 -4.79 7.88
N TYR A 148 6.23 -5.15 7.95
CA TYR A 148 5.71 -6.49 7.62
C TYR A 148 5.30 -6.68 6.15
N TYR A 149 4.83 -5.63 5.46
CA TYR A 149 4.36 -5.72 4.08
C TYR A 149 5.38 -6.27 3.05
N PRO A 150 6.70 -6.01 3.12
CA PRO A 150 7.64 -6.60 2.16
C PRO A 150 7.91 -8.11 2.35
N ILE A 151 7.66 -8.68 3.54
CA ILE A 151 7.86 -10.13 3.77
C ILE A 151 6.74 -10.96 3.13
N VAL A 152 5.52 -10.42 3.10
CA VAL A 152 4.32 -11.12 2.57
C VAL A 152 4.30 -11.17 1.03
N ILE A 153 5.17 -10.42 0.34
CA ILE A 153 5.28 -10.48 -1.14
C ILE A 153 6.19 -11.62 -1.60
N ARG A 154 7.12 -12.11 -0.76
CA ARG A 154 8.06 -13.20 -1.13
C ARG A 154 7.74 -14.57 -0.55
N ARG A 155 6.92 -14.67 0.48
CA ARG A 155 6.50 -15.97 1.04
C ARG A 155 5.01 -15.95 1.29
N GLY A 156 4.27 -16.86 0.66
CA GLY A 156 2.90 -17.20 1.01
C GLY A 156 2.85 -17.82 2.41
N ALA A 157 3.09 -17.02 3.45
CA ALA A 157 3.10 -17.46 4.84
C ALA A 157 2.40 -16.40 5.68
N ALA A 158 1.07 -16.45 5.72
CA ALA A 158 0.23 -15.61 6.56
C ALA A 158 0.05 -16.18 7.98
N GLU A 159 0.97 -17.03 8.47
CA GLU A 159 0.61 -18.01 9.50
C GLU A 159 1.26 -17.88 10.87
N LYS A 160 2.11 -16.88 11.18
CA LYS A 160 2.84 -16.95 12.48
C LYS A 160 2.85 -15.75 13.43
N TYR A 161 2.18 -14.63 13.17
CA TYR A 161 2.25 -13.51 14.12
C TYR A 161 0.90 -12.82 14.32
N SER A 162 0.00 -13.51 15.03
CA SER A 162 -0.93 -12.87 15.96
C SER A 162 -0.30 -12.88 17.36
N LEU A 163 -0.61 -11.88 18.19
CA LEU A 163 -0.17 -11.64 19.60
C LEU A 163 1.16 -10.85 19.70
N ASN A 164 1.33 -9.75 20.45
CA ASN A 164 0.58 -9.08 21.52
C ASN A 164 0.95 -7.58 21.56
N PRO A 165 0.09 -6.69 22.13
CA PRO A 165 0.47 -5.32 22.44
C PRO A 165 1.27 -5.30 23.75
N ILE A 166 2.55 -4.95 23.66
CA ILE A 166 3.40 -4.61 24.80
C ILE A 166 3.89 -3.19 24.46
N GLY A 167 3.33 -2.13 25.05
CA GLY A 167 3.50 -1.82 26.47
C GLY A 167 4.85 -1.12 26.62
N VAL A 168 4.90 0.19 26.37
CA VAL A 168 6.07 1.01 26.71
C VAL A 168 5.54 2.26 27.40
N GLN A 169 5.76 2.25 28.73
CA GLN A 169 5.73 3.39 29.63
C GLN A 169 6.84 4.38 29.26
#